data_AF-A0A1Q9P854-F1
#
_entry.id   AF-A0A1Q9P854-F1
#
_cell.length_a   1.000
_cell.length_b   1.000
_cell.length_c   1.000
_cell.angle_alpha   90.00
_cell.angle_beta   90.00
_cell.angle_gamma   90.00
#
_symmetry.space_group_name_H-M   'P 1'
#
loop_
_entity.id
_entity.type
_entity.pdbx_description
1 polymer ?
#
loop_
_entity_poly.entity_id
_entity_poly.type
_entity_poly.pdbx_seq_one_letter_code
_entity_poly.pdbx_strand_id
1 'polypeptide(L)'
;MPITPLHYPLAFGLSKTNKRLLLPGVVVGSVIPDIEVPLMWIFFSDLPDHLFLHSLVGAVTVGTLLAVIVTWLLYPPIISTIFRVDKDDLKEACRLSTMLVFSCLIGVLSHLLLDYPMHWFNPIWWPWVNPYDVVGPLVLLFTPFGPINGTAYWIANYLTSAIMIISWFPILIYYRNRNFWSNHWLGRPPSKQSQ
;
A
#
# COMPACT_ATOMS: atom_id res chain seq x y z
N MET A 1 -9.38 4.71 7.35
CA MET A 1 -8.25 4.36 6.49
C MET A 1 -7.50 5.62 6.10
N PRO A 2 -6.16 5.57 6.04
CA PRO A 2 -5.41 6.53 5.23
C PRO A 2 -5.98 6.51 3.82
N ILE A 3 -5.95 7.65 3.14
CA ILE A 3 -6.23 7.66 1.70
C ILE A 3 -5.20 6.72 1.07
N THR A 4 -5.63 5.67 0.35
CA THR A 4 -4.82 4.55 -0.15
C THR A 4 -3.42 4.92 -0.69
N PRO A 5 -3.20 6.05 -1.41
CA PRO A 5 -1.86 6.48 -1.81
C PRO A 5 -0.86 6.70 -0.67
N LEU A 6 -1.33 6.92 0.57
CA LEU A 6 -0.50 7.09 1.76
C LEU A 6 0.21 5.81 2.20
N HIS A 7 -0.05 4.66 1.59
CA HIS A 7 0.77 3.45 1.75
C HIS A 7 2.12 3.53 1.01
N TYR A 8 2.22 4.41 0.02
CA TYR A 8 3.39 4.53 -0.85
C TYR A 8 4.72 4.75 -0.10
N PRO A 9 4.84 5.64 0.91
CA PRO A 9 6.10 5.86 1.60
C PRO A 9 6.69 4.60 2.26
N LEU A 10 5.83 3.75 2.85
CA LEU A 10 6.25 2.49 3.46
C LEU A 10 6.71 1.51 2.37
N ALA A 11 5.92 1.34 1.31
CA ALA A 11 6.27 0.51 0.17
C ALA A 11 7.58 0.95 -0.49
N PHE A 12 7.78 2.26 -0.63
CA PHE A 12 9.01 2.84 -1.13
C PHE A 12 10.19 2.51 -0.23
N GLY A 13 10.09 2.77 1.08
CA GLY A 13 11.12 2.44 2.05
C GLY A 13 11.51 0.97 2.02
N LEU A 14 10.53 0.07 2.01
CA LEU A 14 10.73 -1.38 1.92
C LEU A 14 11.47 -1.75 0.64
N SER A 15 11.11 -1.19 -0.52
CA SER A 15 11.81 -1.44 -1.78
C SER A 15 13.29 -1.07 -1.74
N LYS A 16 13.70 -0.14 -0.86
CA LYS A 16 15.11 0.29 -0.71
C LYS A 16 15.90 -0.56 0.27
N THR A 17 15.25 -1.36 1.12
CA THR A 17 15.93 -2.28 2.05
C THR A 17 16.64 -3.43 1.32
N ASN A 18 16.15 -3.81 0.14
CA ASN A 18 16.73 -4.88 -0.68
C ASN A 18 16.67 -4.53 -2.16
N LYS A 19 17.84 -4.44 -2.81
CA LYS A 19 17.97 -4.11 -4.24
C LYS A 19 17.25 -5.08 -5.18
N ARG A 20 16.86 -6.26 -4.71
CA ARG A 20 16.09 -7.24 -5.49
C ARG A 20 14.60 -6.91 -5.54
N LEU A 21 14.06 -6.16 -4.58
CA LEU A 21 12.63 -5.82 -4.56
C LEU A 21 12.30 -4.85 -5.69
N LEU A 22 11.22 -5.15 -6.41
CA LEU A 22 10.75 -4.36 -7.53
C LEU A 22 9.72 -3.37 -7.01
N LEU A 23 10.07 -2.07 -7.03
CA LEU A 23 9.21 -0.99 -6.53
C LEU A 23 7.76 -1.08 -7.07
N PRO A 24 7.50 -1.29 -8.38
CA PRO A 24 6.14 -1.42 -8.90
C PRO A 24 5.30 -2.50 -8.19
N GLY A 25 5.92 -3.65 -7.89
CA GLY A 25 5.24 -4.75 -7.21
C GLY A 25 4.91 -4.40 -5.76
N VAL A 26 5.86 -3.83 -5.02
CA VAL A 26 5.63 -3.42 -3.62
C VAL A 26 4.57 -2.33 -3.52
N VAL A 27 4.62 -1.34 -4.41
CA VAL A 27 3.66 -0.23 -4.46
C VAL A 27 2.25 -0.72 -4.76
N VAL A 28 2.08 -1.49 -5.84
CA VAL A 28 0.76 -2.04 -6.18
C VAL A 28 0.25 -2.95 -5.06
N GLY A 29 1.10 -3.84 -4.55
CA GLY A 29 0.74 -4.70 -3.41
C GLY A 29 0.26 -3.90 -2.20
N SER A 30 0.89 -2.75 -1.92
CA SER A 30 0.51 -1.88 -0.80
C SER A 30 -0.81 -1.12 -0.96
N VAL A 31 -1.44 -1.22 -2.14
CA VAL A 31 -2.64 -0.48 -2.53
C VAL A 31 -3.80 -1.41 -2.87
N ILE A 32 -3.51 -2.60 -3.39
CA ILE A 32 -4.54 -3.54 -3.87
C ILE A 32 -5.56 -3.98 -2.82
N PRO A 33 -5.23 -4.21 -1.54
CA PRO A 33 -6.23 -4.63 -0.57
C PRO A 33 -7.42 -3.67 -0.47
N ASP A 34 -7.18 -2.35 -0.57
CA ASP A 34 -8.20 -1.31 -0.54
C ASP A 34 -9.17 -1.33 -1.73
N ILE A 35 -8.93 -2.12 -2.79
CA ILE A 35 -9.88 -2.19 -3.92
C ILE A 35 -11.24 -2.75 -3.50
N GLU A 36 -11.30 -3.53 -2.42
CA GLU A 36 -12.58 -4.02 -1.90
C GLU A 36 -13.43 -2.89 -1.29
N VAL A 37 -12.81 -1.83 -0.77
CA VAL A 37 -13.49 -0.75 -0.04
C VAL A 37 -14.51 0.00 -0.92
N PRO A 38 -14.17 0.49 -2.13
CA PRO A 38 -15.17 1.09 -3.02
C PRO A 38 -16.27 0.11 -3.43
N LEU A 39 -15.94 -1.17 -3.63
CA LEU A 39 -16.93 -2.19 -3.98
C LEU A 39 -17.93 -2.40 -2.83
N MET A 40 -17.42 -2.43 -1.60
CA MET A 40 -18.26 -2.53 -0.39
C MET A 40 -19.19 -1.34 -0.26
N TRP A 41 -18.71 -0.11 -0.47
CA TRP A 41 -19.57 1.07 -0.40
C TRP A 41 -20.69 1.08 -1.45
N ILE A 42 -20.42 0.55 -2.65
CA ILE A 42 -21.40 0.53 -3.75
C ILE A 42 -22.44 -0.58 -3.57
N PHE A 43 -22.02 -1.78 -3.15
CA PHE A 43 -22.88 -2.97 -3.17
C PHE A 43 -23.34 -3.43 -1.79
N PHE A 44 -22.65 -3.04 -0.71
CA PHE A 44 -22.82 -3.61 0.63
C PHE A 44 -22.64 -2.55 1.74
N SER A 45 -23.36 -1.43 1.65
CA SER A 45 -23.20 -0.27 2.55
C SER A 45 -23.40 -0.55 4.04
N ASP A 46 -24.09 -1.65 4.39
CA ASP A 46 -24.39 -2.03 5.77
C ASP A 46 -23.32 -2.95 6.40
N LEU A 47 -22.32 -3.37 5.62
CA LEU A 47 -21.22 -4.21 6.08
C LEU A 47 -19.96 -3.37 6.38
N PRO A 48 -19.05 -3.86 7.24
CA PRO A 48 -17.73 -3.28 7.38
C PRO A 48 -17.01 -3.19 6.03
N ASP A 49 -16.22 -2.13 5.86
CA ASP A 49 -15.54 -1.77 4.62
C ASP A 49 -14.27 -2.60 4.34
N HIS A 50 -13.81 -3.41 5.31
CA HIS A 50 -12.70 -4.35 5.15
C HIS A 50 -13.22 -5.77 5.34
N LEU A 51 -12.87 -6.67 4.43
CA LEU A 51 -13.30 -8.06 4.47
C LEU A 51 -12.15 -8.99 4.16
N PHE A 52 -12.17 -9.61 2.97
CA PHE A 52 -11.34 -10.75 2.69
C PHE A 52 -9.92 -10.35 2.32
N LEU A 53 -9.73 -9.26 1.55
CA LEU A 53 -8.39 -8.83 1.13
C LEU A 53 -7.55 -8.29 2.30
N HIS A 54 -8.18 -7.84 3.37
CA HIS A 54 -7.52 -7.44 4.61
C HIS A 54 -7.31 -8.59 5.62
N SER A 55 -7.72 -9.82 5.29
CA SER A 55 -7.35 -11.01 6.05
C SER A 55 -5.99 -11.55 5.59
N LEU A 56 -5.20 -12.17 6.48
CA LEU A 56 -3.90 -12.72 6.09
C LEU A 56 -4.03 -13.77 4.97
N VAL A 57 -5.09 -14.60 5.02
CA VAL A 57 -5.36 -15.60 3.98
C VAL A 57 -5.68 -14.93 2.65
N GLY A 58 -6.62 -13.99 2.63
CA GLY A 58 -7.02 -13.31 1.40
C GLY A 58 -5.89 -12.44 0.83
N ALA A 59 -5.15 -11.74 1.67
CA ALA A 59 -3.96 -10.97 1.34
C ALA A 59 -2.87 -11.82 0.65
N VAL A 60 -2.44 -12.92 1.29
CA VAL A 60 -1.38 -13.79 0.76
C VAL A 60 -1.81 -14.52 -0.51
N THR A 61 -3.10 -14.83 -0.65
CA THR A 61 -3.64 -15.54 -1.82
C THR A 61 -4.14 -14.59 -2.90
N VAL A 62 -5.39 -14.16 -2.81
CA VAL A 62 -6.09 -13.35 -3.81
C VAL A 62 -5.49 -11.97 -3.94
N GLY A 63 -5.16 -11.30 -2.82
CA GLY A 63 -4.54 -9.98 -2.82
C GLY A 63 -3.20 -9.97 -3.56
N THR A 64 -2.35 -10.96 -3.28
CA THR A 64 -1.06 -11.11 -3.98
C THR A 64 -1.27 -11.42 -5.46
N LEU A 65 -2.18 -12.34 -5.81
CA LEU A 65 -2.49 -12.65 -7.21
C LEU A 65 -2.99 -11.41 -7.97
N LEU A 66 -3.94 -10.67 -7.40
CA LEU A 66 -4.45 -9.42 -7.98
C LEU A 66 -3.33 -8.40 -8.13
N ALA A 67 -2.47 -8.23 -7.13
CA ALA A 67 -1.33 -7.34 -7.22
C ALA A 67 -0.38 -7.72 -8.36
N VAL A 68 -0.07 -9.01 -8.55
CA VAL A 68 0.74 -9.45 -9.70
C VAL A 68 0.06 -9.12 -11.03
N ILE A 69 -1.24 -9.42 -11.18
CA ILE A 69 -1.99 -9.13 -12.41
C ILE A 69 -1.99 -7.64 -12.71
N VAL A 70 -2.29 -6.80 -11.71
CA VAL A 70 -2.35 -5.35 -11.87
C VAL A 70 -0.96 -4.78 -12.17
N THR A 71 0.10 -5.21 -11.47
CA THR A 71 1.45 -4.74 -11.75
C THR A 71 1.92 -5.15 -13.14
N TRP A 72 1.64 -6.38 -13.57
CA TRP A 72 2.10 -6.87 -14.86
C TRP A 72 1.34 -6.26 -16.05
N LEU A 73 0.01 -6.15 -15.95
CA LEU A 73 -0.84 -5.76 -17.08
C LEU A 73 -1.24 -4.29 -17.08
N LEU A 74 -1.58 -3.73 -15.92
CA LEU A 74 -2.23 -2.42 -15.83
C LEU A 74 -1.25 -1.30 -15.44
N TYR A 75 -0.25 -1.60 -14.62
CA TYR A 75 0.69 -0.59 -14.15
C TYR A 75 1.47 0.08 -15.31
N PRO A 76 2.09 -0.65 -16.27
CA PRO A 76 2.79 0.00 -17.37
C PRO A 76 1.94 0.96 -18.22
N PRO A 77 0.74 0.58 -18.74
CA PRO A 77 -0.07 1.51 -19.51
C PRO A 77 -0.64 2.67 -18.70
N ILE A 78 -1.02 2.47 -17.43
CA ILE A 78 -1.56 3.53 -16.58
C ILE A 78 -0.48 4.57 -16.28
N ILE A 79 0.67 4.12 -15.77
CA ILE A 79 1.76 5.02 -15.36
C ILE A 79 2.38 5.72 -16.57
N SER A 80 2.54 5.03 -17.70
CA SER A 80 3.03 5.64 -18.93
C SER A 80 2.10 6.76 -19.42
N THR A 81 0.78 6.52 -19.41
CA THR A 81 -0.21 7.52 -19.84
C THR A 81 -0.25 8.74 -18.92
N ILE A 82 -0.32 8.53 -17.61
CA ILE A 82 -0.51 9.62 -16.64
C ILE A 82 0.77 10.42 -16.43
N PHE A 83 1.91 9.73 -16.28
CA PHE A 83 3.18 10.35 -15.86
C PHE A 83 4.20 10.46 -16.99
N ARG A 84 3.85 10.04 -18.21
CA ARG A 84 4.72 10.07 -19.40
C ARG A 84 6.07 9.36 -19.19
N VAL A 85 6.05 8.28 -18.41
CA VAL A 85 7.20 7.39 -18.24
C VAL A 85 7.27 6.44 -19.44
N ASP A 86 8.48 6.11 -19.89
CA ASP A 86 8.68 5.19 -21.01
C ASP A 86 8.01 3.83 -20.72
N LYS A 87 7.21 3.37 -21.69
CA LYS A 87 6.36 2.19 -21.52
C LYS A 87 7.17 0.90 -21.53
N ASP A 88 8.25 0.84 -22.30
CA ASP A 88 9.06 -0.37 -22.42
C ASP A 88 9.96 -0.56 -21.20
N ASP A 89 10.49 0.54 -20.64
CA ASP A 89 11.11 0.58 -19.33
C ASP A 89 10.18 0.04 -18.23
N LEU A 90 8.91 0.46 -18.23
CA LEU A 90 7.90 0.00 -17.28
C LEU A 90 7.58 -1.48 -17.46
N LYS A 91 7.42 -1.96 -18.69
CA LYS A 91 7.17 -3.37 -18.98
C LYS A 91 8.30 -4.26 -18.49
N GLU A 92 9.56 -3.84 -18.68
CA GLU A 92 10.71 -4.61 -18.21
C GLU A 92 10.76 -4.62 -16.67
N ALA A 93 10.52 -3.48 -16.02
CA ALA A 93 10.45 -3.40 -14.56
C ALA A 93 9.28 -4.22 -13.96
N CYS A 94 8.20 -4.41 -14.73
CA CYS A 94 7.01 -5.17 -14.33
C CYS A 94 6.97 -6.57 -14.96
N ARG A 95 8.08 -7.07 -15.50
CA ARG A 95 8.11 -8.40 -16.14
C ARG A 95 7.79 -9.48 -15.12
N LEU A 96 6.89 -10.39 -15.49
CA LEU A 96 6.51 -11.50 -14.64
C LEU A 96 7.72 -12.33 -14.25
N SER A 97 7.96 -12.43 -12.94
CA SER A 97 9.08 -13.14 -12.36
C SER A 97 8.76 -13.50 -10.91
N THR A 98 9.46 -14.49 -10.34
CA THR A 98 9.32 -14.84 -8.92
C THR A 98 9.58 -13.64 -8.01
N MET A 99 10.49 -12.75 -8.41
CA MET A 99 10.81 -11.55 -7.65
C MET A 99 9.67 -10.52 -7.69
N LEU A 100 8.95 -10.41 -8.81
CA LEU A 100 7.75 -9.59 -8.89
C LEU A 100 6.67 -10.12 -7.94
N VAL A 101 6.40 -11.43 -7.97
CA VAL A 101 5.44 -12.07 -7.06
C VAL A 101 5.79 -11.80 -5.60
N PHE A 102 7.05 -11.99 -5.24
CA PHE A 102 7.54 -11.72 -3.88
C PHE A 102 7.42 -10.24 -3.51
N SER A 103 7.72 -9.33 -4.45
CA SER A 103 7.57 -7.89 -4.23
C SER A 103 6.10 -7.50 -3.98
N CYS A 104 5.16 -8.07 -4.75
CA CYS A 104 3.73 -7.90 -4.54
C CYS A 104 3.28 -8.43 -3.17
N LEU A 105 3.73 -9.63 -2.79
CA LEU A 105 3.44 -10.21 -1.47
C LEU A 105 3.92 -9.29 -0.34
N ILE A 106 5.15 -8.81 -0.41
CA ILE A 106 5.69 -7.87 0.59
C ILE A 106 4.88 -6.57 0.62
N GLY A 107 4.46 -6.06 -0.54
CA GLY A 107 3.57 -4.89 -0.63
C GLY A 107 2.26 -5.12 0.11
N VAL A 108 1.58 -6.23 -0.16
CA VAL A 108 0.31 -6.59 0.48
C VAL A 108 0.47 -6.77 1.99
N LEU A 109 1.50 -7.48 2.44
CA LEU A 109 1.76 -7.64 3.87
C LEU A 109 2.09 -6.30 4.55
N SER A 110 2.78 -5.40 3.86
CA SER A 110 3.07 -4.05 4.38
C SER A 110 1.82 -3.19 4.54
N HIS A 111 0.82 -3.38 3.68
CA HIS A 111 -0.48 -2.74 3.81
C HIS A 111 -1.19 -3.20 5.08
N LEU A 112 -1.36 -4.51 5.27
CA LEU A 112 -1.96 -5.08 6.48
C LEU A 112 -1.22 -4.62 7.75
N LEU A 113 0.12 -4.55 7.70
CA LEU A 113 0.93 -4.09 8.81
C LEU A 113 0.69 -2.60 9.13
N LEU A 114 0.52 -1.75 8.12
CA LEU A 114 0.26 -0.33 8.32
C LEU A 114 -1.14 -0.10 8.89
N ASP A 115 -2.13 -0.86 8.41
CA ASP A 115 -3.53 -0.76 8.81
C ASP A 115 -3.79 -1.33 10.20
N TYR A 116 -3.14 -2.43 10.57
CA TYR A 116 -3.39 -3.09 11.85
C TYR A 116 -3.42 -2.14 13.08
N PRO A 117 -2.45 -1.24 13.27
CA PRO A 117 -2.43 -0.33 14.41
C PRO A 117 -3.64 0.60 14.55
N MET A 118 -4.25 1.07 13.45
CA MET A 118 -5.19 2.20 13.46
C MET A 118 -6.65 1.82 13.25
N HIS A 119 -6.97 0.54 13.17
CA HIS A 119 -8.33 0.06 12.89
C HIS A 119 -9.00 -0.53 14.15
N TRP A 120 -10.27 -0.18 14.36
CA TRP A 120 -11.07 -0.72 15.47
C TRP A 120 -11.75 -2.06 15.13
N PHE A 121 -11.83 -2.37 13.84
CA PHE A 121 -12.29 -3.63 13.26
C PHE A 121 -11.17 -4.15 12.36
N ASN A 122 -10.72 -5.39 12.53
CA ASN A 122 -9.60 -5.90 11.75
C ASN A 122 -9.71 -7.39 11.37
N PRO A 123 -9.85 -7.71 10.07
CA PRO A 123 -10.01 -9.10 9.62
C PRO A 123 -8.68 -9.86 9.44
N ILE A 124 -7.53 -9.36 9.90
CA ILE A 124 -6.21 -9.97 9.69
C ILE A 124 -6.15 -11.47 10.06
N TRP A 125 -6.88 -11.88 11.11
CA TRP A 125 -6.94 -13.28 11.57
C TRP A 125 -8.23 -14.03 11.16
N TRP A 126 -9.05 -13.44 10.30
CA TRP A 126 -10.22 -14.11 9.74
C TRP A 126 -9.77 -15.28 8.84
N PRO A 127 -10.45 -16.45 8.85
CA PRO A 127 -11.74 -16.74 9.49
C PRO A 127 -11.65 -17.31 10.92
N TRP A 128 -10.48 -17.31 11.55
CA TRP A 128 -10.30 -17.97 12.86
C TRP A 128 -10.71 -17.10 14.05
N VAL A 129 -10.56 -15.78 13.93
CA VAL A 129 -10.93 -14.81 14.97
C VAL A 129 -11.99 -13.87 14.41
N ASN A 130 -12.97 -13.52 15.25
CA ASN A 130 -13.95 -12.51 14.91
C ASN A 130 -13.25 -11.15 14.74
N PRO A 131 -13.35 -10.48 13.58
CA PRO A 131 -12.66 -9.21 13.32
C PRO A 131 -12.97 -8.08 14.32
N TYR A 132 -14.12 -8.13 15.00
CA TYR A 132 -14.48 -7.16 16.06
C TYR A 132 -13.67 -7.34 17.35
N ASP A 133 -13.08 -8.51 17.57
CA ASP A 133 -12.24 -8.80 18.75
C ASP A 133 -10.77 -8.39 18.52
N VAL A 134 -10.44 -7.95 17.30
CA VAL A 134 -9.08 -7.54 16.91
C VAL A 134 -9.03 -6.02 16.78
N VAL A 135 -8.72 -5.36 17.89
CA VAL A 135 -8.59 -3.89 17.94
C VAL A 135 -7.14 -3.46 17.81
N GLY A 136 -6.88 -2.50 16.94
CA GLY A 136 -5.56 -1.98 16.67
C GLY A 136 -4.90 -1.32 17.89
N PRO A 137 -3.59 -1.54 18.13
CA PRO A 137 -2.91 -1.01 19.30
C PRO A 137 -2.90 0.52 19.42
N LEU A 138 -2.88 1.28 18.31
CA LEU A 138 -2.99 2.75 18.40
C LEU A 138 -4.41 3.18 18.78
N VAL A 139 -5.43 2.46 18.31
CA VAL A 139 -6.81 2.71 18.75
C VAL A 139 -6.92 2.49 20.26
N LEU A 140 -6.37 1.38 20.78
CA LEU A 140 -6.33 1.10 22.22
C LEU A 140 -5.60 2.19 23.00
N LEU A 141 -4.47 2.68 22.49
CA LEU A 141 -3.70 3.77 23.10
C LEU A 141 -4.53 5.06 23.26
N PHE A 142 -5.43 5.34 22.32
CA PHE A 142 -6.26 6.55 22.33
C PHE A 142 -7.64 6.38 22.99
N THR A 143 -7.94 5.22 23.59
CA THR A 143 -9.20 5.00 24.33
C THR A 143 -9.47 5.98 25.47
N PRO A 144 -8.47 6.56 26.18
CA PRO A 144 -8.75 7.58 27.18
C PRO A 144 -9.39 8.86 26.61
N PHE A 145 -9.31 9.07 25.29
CA PHE A 145 -9.85 10.25 24.61
C PHE A 145 -11.23 10.03 23.97
N GLY A 146 -11.78 8.81 24.01
CA GLY A 146 -13.13 8.53 23.55
C GLY A 146 -13.34 7.10 23.02
N PRO A 147 -14.51 6.81 22.40
CA PRO A 147 -14.89 5.46 22.00
C PRO A 147 -13.99 4.89 20.90
N ILE A 148 -13.79 3.56 20.93
CA ILE A 148 -12.92 2.82 19.98
C ILE A 148 -13.36 2.98 18.51
N ASN A 149 -14.67 3.01 18.25
CA ASN A 149 -15.26 3.18 16.92
C ASN A 149 -15.57 4.66 16.60
N GLY A 150 -14.98 5.59 17.34
CA GLY A 150 -15.15 7.02 17.17
C GLY A 150 -13.84 7.76 17.41
N THR A 151 -13.77 8.58 18.46
CA THR A 151 -12.65 9.49 18.70
C THR A 151 -11.29 8.79 18.70
N ALA A 152 -11.15 7.64 19.36
CA ALA A 152 -9.88 6.93 19.45
C ALA A 152 -9.40 6.46 18.07
N TYR A 153 -10.31 5.91 17.26
CA TYR A 153 -10.04 5.53 15.87
C TYR A 153 -9.63 6.72 14.99
N TRP A 154 -10.34 7.84 15.10
CA TRP A 154 -10.01 9.04 14.33
C TRP A 154 -8.63 9.60 14.67
N ILE A 155 -8.28 9.66 15.96
CA ILE A 155 -6.94 10.10 16.39
C ILE A 155 -5.86 9.15 15.83
N ALA A 156 -6.06 7.84 15.93
CA ALA A 156 -5.13 6.85 15.39
C ALA A 156 -4.94 7.03 13.87
N ASN A 157 -6.02 7.20 13.11
CA ASN A 157 -5.98 7.39 11.65
C ASN A 157 -5.28 8.69 11.25
N TYR A 158 -5.61 9.80 11.93
CA TYR A 158 -4.98 11.08 11.62
C TYR A 158 -3.49 11.07 11.94
N LEU A 159 -3.09 10.45 13.05
CA LEU A 159 -1.68 10.30 13.41
C LEU A 159 -0.93 9.51 12.34
N THR A 160 -1.41 8.32 11.97
CA THR A 160 -0.77 7.49 10.94
C THR A 160 -0.72 8.24 9.60
N SER A 161 -1.83 8.86 9.18
CA SER A 161 -1.88 9.63 7.94
C SER A 161 -0.88 10.78 7.92
N ALA A 162 -0.76 11.52 9.03
CA ALA A 162 0.22 12.60 9.17
C ALA A 162 1.65 12.07 9.04
N ILE A 163 1.97 10.95 9.69
CA ILE A 163 3.28 10.30 9.59
C ILE A 163 3.59 9.91 8.15
N MET A 164 2.62 9.31 7.43
CA MET A 164 2.81 8.92 6.03
C MET A 164 3.01 10.13 5.11
N ILE A 165 2.21 11.18 5.28
CA ILE A 165 2.38 12.44 4.53
C ILE A 165 3.76 13.04 4.77
N ILE A 166 4.19 13.16 6.04
CA ILE A 166 5.51 13.68 6.40
C ILE A 166 6.62 12.83 5.78
N SER A 167 6.47 11.50 5.82
CA SER A 167 7.43 10.55 5.24
C SER A 167 7.51 10.62 3.71
N TRP A 168 6.48 11.12 3.04
CA TRP A 168 6.47 11.26 1.59
C TRP A 168 7.34 12.42 1.10
N PHE A 169 7.39 13.54 1.84
CA PHE A 169 8.17 14.72 1.44
C PHE A 169 9.66 14.42 1.15
N PRO A 170 10.42 13.70 2.00
CA PRO A 170 11.79 13.30 1.70
C PRO A 170 11.92 12.51 0.39
N ILE A 171 10.95 11.67 0.05
CA ILE A 171 10.96 10.87 -1.19
C ILE A 171 10.80 11.78 -2.40
N LEU A 172 9.90 12.77 -2.31
CA LEU A 172 9.72 13.77 -3.36
C LEU A 172 10.98 14.63 -3.53
N ILE A 173 11.62 15.04 -2.43
CA ILE A 173 12.88 15.79 -2.46
C ILE A 173 14.00 14.94 -3.09
N TYR A 174 14.09 13.65 -2.73
CA TYR A 174 15.09 12.73 -3.26
C TYR A 174 15.05 12.60 -4.79
N TYR A 175 13.86 12.67 -5.38
CA TYR A 175 13.68 12.51 -6.83
C TYR A 175 13.63 13.80 -7.64
N ARG A 176 13.75 14.98 -7.03
CA ARG A 176 13.54 16.33 -7.62
C ARG A 176 14.25 16.63 -8.96
N ASN A 177 15.25 15.85 -9.37
CA ASN A 177 16.06 16.08 -10.57
C ASN A 177 15.33 15.79 -11.90
N ARG A 178 15.99 16.04 -13.04
CA ARG A 178 15.47 15.67 -14.38
C ARG A 178 15.12 14.17 -14.39
N ASN A 179 13.99 13.82 -15.01
CA ASN A 179 13.37 12.50 -15.02
C ASN A 179 12.72 12.07 -13.68
N PHE A 180 12.23 13.03 -12.90
CA PHE A 180 11.49 12.83 -11.65
C PHE A 180 10.56 11.61 -11.69
N TRP A 181 9.59 11.60 -12.62
CA TRP A 181 8.57 10.54 -12.70
C TRP A 181 9.14 9.18 -13.06
N SER A 182 10.11 9.12 -13.97
CA SER A 182 10.76 7.86 -14.34
C SER A 182 11.51 7.27 -13.14
N ASN A 183 12.29 8.09 -12.43
CA ASN A 183 13.03 7.63 -11.26
C ASN A 183 12.10 7.25 -10.10
N HIS A 184 11.00 7.99 -9.91
CA HIS A 184 10.01 7.74 -8.88
C HIS A 184 9.27 6.42 -9.12
N TRP A 185 8.73 6.19 -10.32
CA TRP A 185 7.89 5.03 -10.61
C TRP A 185 8.65 3.75 -10.97
N LEU A 186 9.91 3.87 -11.43
CA LEU A 186 10.79 2.72 -11.67
C LEU A 186 11.73 2.43 -10.49
N GLY A 187 11.81 3.34 -9.51
CA GLY A 187 12.70 3.20 -8.36
C GLY A 187 14.18 3.33 -8.69
N ARG A 188 14.54 3.82 -9.89
CA ARG A 188 15.93 4.04 -10.31
C ARG A 188 16.58 5.13 -9.45
N PRO A 189 17.84 4.99 -9.01
CA PRO A 189 18.52 6.09 -8.32
C PRO A 189 18.65 7.28 -9.28
N PRO A 190 18.64 8.54 -8.77
CA PRO A 190 18.90 9.71 -9.59
C PRO A 190 20.25 9.53 -10.29
N SER A 191 20.28 9.66 -11.62
CA SER A 191 21.53 9.66 -12.38
C SER A 191 22.45 10.74 -11.78
N LYS A 192 23.69 10.39 -11.43
CA LYS A 192 24.70 11.41 -11.08
C LYS A 192 24.74 12.40 -12.23
N GLN A 193 24.57 13.69 -11.94
CA GLN A 193 24.80 14.74 -12.92
C GLN A 193 26.22 14.54 -13.44
N SER A 194 26.38 14.18 -14.72
CA SER A 194 27.63 14.43 -15.43
C SER A 194 27.73 15.96 -15.52
N GLN A 195 28.50 16.54 -14.60
CA GLN A 195 28.97 17.92 -14.68
C GLN A 195 29.91 18.06 -15.87
#